data_AF-A0A2I0JFY0-F1
#
_entry.id   AF-A0A2I0JFY0-F1
#
_cell.length_a   1.000
_cell.length_b   1.000
_cell.length_c   1.000
_cell.angle_alpha   90.00
_cell.angle_beta   90.00
_cell.angle_gamma   90.00
#
_symmetry.space_group_name_H-M   'P 1'
#
loop_
_entity.id
_entity.type
_entity.pdbx_description
1 polymer ?
#
loop_
_entity_poly.entity_id
_entity_poly.type
_entity_poly.pdbx_seq_one_letter_code
_entity_poly.pdbx_strand_id
1 'polypeptide(L)'
;MATLTRRNRRQGANNDKIWKTADEIKGEKLEKGILDAILRIIEKREEKIASRESYGFGNDFLGLLVQAYIEEDRSKRITIDDLVDECKTFYLAGQETTSSMLPWTLFLLAIHTDWQEEVRKDMFSVFGRQDPQCDGFKKLKTPWDDQAADPTEYKMND
;
A
#
# COMPACT_ATOMS: atom_id res chain seq x y z
N MET A 1 7.48 58.17 26.93
CA MET A 1 7.88 58.70 25.61
C MET A 1 8.94 57.79 25.03
N ALA A 2 8.63 57.15 23.90
CA ALA A 2 9.50 56.30 23.08
C ALA A 2 10.86 57.00 22.78
N THR A 3 11.94 56.37 22.30
CA THR A 3 12.03 55.72 20.98
C THR A 3 13.49 55.26 20.71
N LEU A 4 13.65 54.00 20.25
CA LEU A 4 14.59 53.44 19.23
C LEU A 4 16.13 53.58 19.39
N THR A 5 16.90 52.49 19.49
CA THR A 5 17.31 51.50 18.45
C THR A 5 18.66 51.81 17.80
N ARG A 6 19.66 50.98 18.12
CA ARG A 6 20.50 50.33 17.10
C ARG A 6 21.15 49.06 17.68
N ARG A 7 20.38 47.96 17.71
CA ARG A 7 20.92 46.61 17.93
C ARG A 7 21.54 46.18 16.61
N ASN A 8 22.86 46.02 16.62
CA ASN A 8 23.66 45.56 15.48
C ASN A 8 23.24 44.14 15.09
N ARG A 9 22.66 43.96 13.89
CA ARG A 9 22.38 42.65 13.28
C ARG A 9 23.71 41.99 12.97
N ARG A 10 24.15 41.04 13.80
CA ARG A 10 25.12 40.04 13.37
C ARG A 10 24.44 39.17 12.33
N GLN A 11 25.04 39.11 11.14
CA GLN A 11 24.66 38.25 10.02
C GLN A 11 24.28 36.85 10.52
N GLY A 12 23.13 36.35 10.05
CA GLY A 12 22.82 34.93 10.09
C GLY A 12 23.79 34.18 9.19
N ALA A 13 24.65 33.37 9.81
CA ALA A 13 25.34 32.29 9.12
C ALA A 13 24.41 31.08 9.16
N ASN A 14 23.80 30.79 8.01
CA ASN A 14 23.06 29.57 7.72
C ASN A 14 24.04 28.39 7.83
N ASN A 15 23.86 27.54 8.84
CA ASN A 15 24.71 26.39 9.15
C ASN A 15 23.93 25.08 8.97
N ASP A 16 22.92 25.08 8.11
CA ASP A 16 21.82 24.13 8.19
C ASP A 16 22.07 22.86 7.33
N LYS A 17 23.29 22.66 6.77
CA LYS A 17 23.58 21.54 5.85
C LYS A 17 25.02 21.01 5.91
N ILE A 18 25.49 20.51 7.07
CA ILE A 18 26.81 19.85 7.12
C ILE A 18 26.72 18.36 7.47
N TRP A 19 25.68 17.89 8.17
CA TRP A 19 25.58 16.49 8.60
C TRP A 19 24.16 15.95 8.38
N LYS A 20 24.05 14.80 7.68
CA LYS A 20 22.78 14.06 7.61
C LYS A 20 22.51 13.36 8.93
N THR A 21 21.26 13.34 9.36
CA THR A 21 20.87 12.59 10.56
C THR A 21 20.94 11.07 10.30
N ALA A 22 21.04 10.27 11.37
CA ALA A 22 21.02 8.82 11.24
C ALA A 22 19.72 8.32 10.57
N ASP A 23 18.61 9.02 10.80
CA ASP A 23 17.32 8.67 10.22
C ASP A 23 17.22 9.09 8.74
N GLU A 24 17.81 10.21 8.34
CA GLU A 24 17.98 10.54 6.91
C GLU A 24 18.82 9.48 6.17
N ILE A 25 19.94 9.05 6.75
CA ILE A 25 20.79 8.01 6.16
C ILE A 25 20.02 6.68 6.03
N LYS A 26 19.23 6.32 7.04
CA LYS A 26 18.36 5.13 6.97
C LYS A 26 17.28 5.28 5.91
N GLY A 27 16.67 6.47 5.80
CA GLY A 27 15.66 6.78 4.80
C GLY A 27 16.19 6.62 3.37
N GLU A 28 17.37 7.19 3.09
CA GLU A 28 18.03 7.05 1.78
C GLU A 28 18.38 5.60 1.46
N LYS A 29 18.85 4.85 2.47
CA LYS A 29 19.12 3.41 2.30
C LYS A 29 17.85 2.63 1.99
N LEU A 30 16.74 2.94 2.64
CA LEU A 30 15.45 2.32 2.40
C LEU A 30 14.95 2.63 0.99
N GLU A 31 14.98 3.90 0.61
CA GLU A 31 14.58 4.34 -0.73
C GLU A 31 15.37 3.63 -1.83
N LYS A 32 16.70 3.55 -1.67
CA LYS A 32 17.56 2.81 -2.58
C LYS A 32 17.19 1.33 -2.62
N GLY A 33 16.87 0.73 -1.48
CA GLY A 33 16.43 -0.66 -1.41
C GLY A 33 15.13 -0.91 -2.18
N ILE A 34 14.19 0.03 -2.13
CA ILE A 34 12.93 -0.04 -2.90
C ILE A 34 13.22 0.07 -4.40
N LEU A 35 14.06 1.03 -4.81
CA LEU A 35 14.47 1.19 -6.20
C LEU A 35 15.11 -0.10 -6.74
N ASP A 36 16.10 -0.64 -6.02
CA ASP A 36 16.80 -1.87 -6.39
C ASP A 36 15.83 -3.06 -6.51
N ALA A 37 14.82 -3.14 -5.64
CA ALA A 37 13.83 -4.20 -5.68
C ALA A 37 12.91 -4.10 -6.91
N ILE A 38 12.43 -2.89 -7.23
CA ILE A 38 11.58 -2.64 -8.41
C ILE A 38 12.36 -2.97 -9.68
N LEU A 39 13.58 -2.47 -9.82
CA LEU A 39 14.42 -2.74 -10.99
C LEU A 39 14.68 -4.23 -11.18
N ARG A 40 15.00 -4.97 -10.11
CA ARG A 40 15.16 -6.43 -10.17
C ARG A 40 13.92 -7.17 -10.66
N ILE A 41 12.72 -6.69 -10.28
CA ILE A 41 11.46 -7.28 -10.76
C ILE A 41 11.28 -7.02 -12.25
N ILE A 42 11.61 -5.81 -12.71
CA ILE A 42 11.55 -5.44 -14.13
C ILE A 42 12.55 -6.26 -14.94
N GLU A 43 13.81 -6.34 -14.52
CA GLU A 43 14.87 -7.15 -15.16
C GLU A 43 14.41 -8.61 -15.31
N LYS A 44 13.85 -9.20 -14.24
CA LYS A 44 13.31 -10.57 -14.30
C LYS A 44 12.15 -10.73 -15.28
N ARG A 45 11.36 -9.67 -15.52
CA ARG A 45 10.29 -9.69 -16.54
C ARG A 45 10.89 -9.58 -17.94
N GLU A 46 11.91 -8.76 -18.14
CA GLU A 46 12.65 -8.65 -19.41
C GLU A 46 13.27 -9.99 -19.80
N GLU A 47 13.90 -10.69 -18.86
CA GLU A 47 14.49 -12.03 -19.09
C GLU A 47 13.44 -13.04 -19.58
N LYS A 48 12.24 -13.04 -18.99
CA LYS A 48 11.13 -13.91 -19.42
C LYS A 48 10.61 -13.59 -20.81
N ILE A 49 10.65 -12.32 -21.21
CA ILE A 49 10.30 -11.91 -22.57
C ILE A 49 11.38 -12.40 -23.54
N ALA A 50 12.66 -12.23 -23.18
CA ALA A 50 13.78 -12.68 -23.98
C ALA A 50 13.81 -14.22 -24.16
N SER A 51 13.43 -14.99 -23.13
CA SER A 51 13.31 -16.45 -23.18
C SER A 51 12.04 -16.96 -23.86
N ARG A 52 11.15 -16.07 -24.33
CA ARG A 52 9.82 -16.38 -24.90
C ARG A 52 8.86 -17.10 -23.94
N GLU A 53 9.08 -16.98 -22.63
CA GLU A 53 8.16 -17.46 -21.59
C GLU A 53 6.98 -16.51 -21.39
N SER A 54 7.14 -15.22 -21.73
CA SER A 54 6.10 -14.20 -21.66
C SER A 54 6.08 -13.34 -22.93
N TYR A 55 4.89 -12.86 -23.30
CA TYR A 55 4.71 -11.97 -24.46
C TYR A 55 4.72 -10.48 -24.10
N GLY A 56 4.97 -10.14 -22.83
CA GLY A 56 5.05 -8.76 -22.37
C GLY A 56 5.31 -8.65 -20.87
N PHE A 57 5.26 -7.41 -20.37
CA PHE A 57 5.54 -7.09 -18.97
C PHE A 57 4.40 -7.46 -17.99
N GLY A 58 3.33 -8.09 -18.47
CA GLY A 58 2.13 -8.39 -17.70
C GLY A 58 1.07 -7.29 -17.78
N ASN A 59 -0.17 -7.62 -17.42
CA ASN A 59 -1.30 -6.68 -17.37
C ASN A 59 -1.63 -6.26 -15.91
N ASP A 60 -0.63 -6.35 -15.03
CA ASP A 60 -0.73 -5.86 -13.65
C ASP A 60 -0.24 -4.41 -13.56
N PHE A 61 -0.40 -3.79 -12.39
CA PHE A 61 -0.02 -2.40 -12.16
C PHE A 61 1.41 -2.06 -12.60
N LEU A 62 2.39 -2.89 -12.23
CA LEU A 62 3.78 -2.68 -12.63
C LEU A 62 3.97 -2.89 -14.14
N GLY A 63 3.29 -3.88 -14.74
CA GLY A 63 3.33 -4.12 -16.18
C GLY A 63 2.84 -2.93 -17.00
N LEU A 64 1.74 -2.30 -16.55
CA LEU A 64 1.21 -1.08 -17.16
C LEU A 64 2.15 0.12 -17.02
N LEU A 65 2.79 0.29 -15.84
CA LEU A 65 3.78 1.34 -15.64
C LEU A 65 5.03 1.14 -16.51
N VAL A 66 5.53 -0.09 -16.62
CA VAL A 66 6.65 -0.40 -17.51
C VAL A 66 6.28 -0.13 -18.97
N GLN A 67 5.06 -0.45 -19.38
CA GLN A 67 4.57 -0.12 -20.72
C GLN A 67 4.55 1.38 -20.98
N ALA A 68 4.11 2.19 -20.01
CA ALA A 68 4.16 3.65 -20.10
C ALA A 68 5.61 4.19 -20.12
N TYR A 69 6.54 3.53 -19.43
CA TYR A 69 7.96 3.90 -19.42
C TYR A 69 8.67 3.65 -20.76
N ILE A 70 8.29 2.60 -21.49
CA ILE A 70 8.86 2.26 -22.80
C ILE A 70 8.09 2.85 -23.99
N GLU A 71 7.02 3.60 -23.74
CA GLU A 71 6.13 4.20 -24.75
C GLU A 71 6.91 4.92 -25.86
N GLU A 72 6.56 4.71 -27.13
CA GLU A 72 7.28 5.28 -28.28
C GLU A 72 7.08 6.80 -28.37
N ASP A 73 5.86 7.26 -28.05
CA ASP A 73 5.51 8.66 -27.99
C ASP A 73 6.10 9.31 -26.74
N ARG A 74 7.16 10.09 -26.93
CA ARG A 74 7.85 10.82 -25.84
C ARG A 74 6.91 11.72 -25.03
N SER A 75 5.80 12.18 -25.60
CA SER A 75 4.85 13.04 -24.88
C SER A 75 4.02 12.28 -23.83
N LYS A 76 3.97 10.96 -23.93
CA LYS A 76 3.22 10.06 -23.03
C LYS A 76 4.12 9.19 -22.16
N ARG A 77 5.43 9.19 -22.45
CA ARG A 77 6.43 8.40 -21.74
C ARG A 77 6.67 8.95 -20.34
N ILE A 78 6.58 8.10 -19.33
CA ILE A 78 6.96 8.43 -17.93
C ILE A 78 8.45 8.23 -17.70
N THR A 79 9.02 8.91 -16.71
CA THR A 79 10.42 8.68 -16.30
C THR A 79 10.55 7.46 -15.39
N ILE A 80 11.79 7.01 -15.17
CA ILE A 80 12.04 5.93 -14.20
C ILE A 80 11.72 6.36 -12.77
N ASP A 81 11.94 7.64 -12.45
CA ASP A 81 11.61 8.21 -11.14
C ASP A 81 10.09 8.22 -10.94
N ASP A 82 9.32 8.63 -11.96
CA ASP A 82 7.85 8.56 -11.91
C ASP A 82 7.35 7.12 -11.69
N LEU A 83 7.89 6.15 -12.43
CA LEU A 83 7.53 4.74 -12.27
C LEU A 83 7.76 4.26 -10.84
N VAL A 84 8.91 4.61 -10.27
CA VAL A 84 9.31 4.21 -8.92
C VAL A 84 8.45 4.90 -7.86
N ASP A 85 8.15 6.18 -8.04
CA ASP A 85 7.34 6.96 -7.10
C ASP A 85 5.87 6.53 -7.09
N GLU A 86 5.30 6.19 -8.25
CA GLU A 86 3.97 5.58 -8.33
C GLU A 86 3.94 4.21 -7.63
N CYS A 87 4.98 3.38 -7.83
CA CYS A 87 5.10 2.10 -7.12
C CYS A 87 5.21 2.28 -5.60
N LYS A 88 6.04 3.21 -5.14
CA LYS A 88 6.20 3.55 -3.71
C LYS A 88 4.86 4.00 -3.12
N THR A 89 4.19 4.92 -3.79
CA THR A 89 2.92 5.50 -3.33
C THR A 89 1.86 4.42 -3.18
N PHE A 90 1.69 3.57 -4.21
CA PHE A 90 0.73 2.47 -4.17
C PHE A 90 1.03 1.48 -3.03
N TYR A 91 2.31 1.10 -2.86
CA TYR A 91 2.71 0.16 -1.82
C TYR A 91 2.49 0.70 -0.42
N LEU A 92 2.93 1.93 -0.13
CA LEU A 92 2.82 2.54 1.20
C LEU A 92 1.36 2.79 1.58
N ALA A 93 0.54 3.29 0.65
CA ALA A 93 -0.87 3.50 0.90
C ALA A 93 -1.59 2.20 1.28
N GLY A 94 -1.26 1.10 0.60
CA GLY A 94 -1.84 -0.22 0.87
C GLY A 94 -1.31 -0.86 2.16
N GLN A 95 0.00 -0.74 2.42
CA GLN A 95 0.61 -1.35 3.60
C GLN A 95 0.05 -0.71 4.87
N GLU A 96 0.22 0.60 5.05
CA GLU A 96 0.00 1.25 6.34
C GLU A 96 -1.45 1.10 6.81
N THR A 97 -2.39 1.18 5.87
CA THR A 97 -3.82 0.98 6.11
C THR A 97 -4.15 -0.47 6.44
N THR A 98 -3.69 -1.43 5.64
CA THR A 98 -4.01 -2.86 5.82
C THR A 98 -3.33 -3.44 7.06
N SER A 99 -2.08 -3.07 7.30
CA SER A 99 -1.28 -3.51 8.46
C SER A 99 -1.84 -2.98 9.77
N SER A 100 -2.49 -1.82 9.75
CA SER A 100 -3.22 -1.30 10.91
C SER A 100 -4.59 -1.95 11.04
N MET A 101 -5.31 -2.15 9.94
CA MET A 101 -6.67 -2.71 9.95
C MET A 101 -6.71 -4.19 10.38
N LEU A 102 -5.83 -5.04 9.86
CA LEU A 102 -5.86 -6.49 10.11
C LEU A 102 -5.77 -6.87 11.59
N PRO A 103 -4.86 -6.30 12.40
CA PRO A 103 -4.82 -6.56 13.85
C PRO A 103 -6.13 -6.20 14.54
N TRP A 104 -6.75 -5.07 14.19
CA TRP A 104 -8.05 -4.68 14.76
C TRP A 104 -9.16 -5.65 14.35
N THR A 105 -9.21 -6.06 13.08
CA THR A 105 -10.17 -7.07 12.61
C THR A 105 -10.00 -8.39 13.37
N LEU A 106 -8.76 -8.86 13.54
CA LEU A 106 -8.47 -10.09 14.29
C LEU A 106 -8.81 -9.94 15.78
N PHE A 107 -8.53 -8.78 16.36
CA PHE A 107 -8.87 -8.48 17.76
C PHE A 107 -10.39 -8.52 17.98
N LEU A 108 -11.16 -7.86 17.11
CA LEU A 108 -12.62 -7.88 17.17
C LEU A 108 -13.19 -9.30 17.01
N LEU A 109 -12.68 -10.08 16.06
CA LEU A 109 -13.08 -11.48 15.90
C LEU A 109 -12.72 -12.35 17.11
N ALA A 110 -11.61 -12.05 17.81
CA ALA A 110 -11.20 -12.81 18.98
C ALA A 110 -12.09 -12.55 20.21
N ILE A 111 -12.61 -11.33 20.36
CA ILE A 111 -13.51 -10.97 21.48
C ILE A 111 -14.99 -11.25 21.18
N HIS A 112 -15.38 -11.27 19.90
CA HIS A 112 -16.73 -11.61 19.43
C HIS A 112 -16.75 -13.01 18.81
N THR A 113 -16.72 -14.03 19.66
CA THR A 113 -16.64 -15.44 19.22
C THR A 113 -17.85 -15.89 18.40
N ASP A 114 -19.01 -15.28 18.62
CA ASP A 114 -20.22 -15.47 17.83
C ASP A 114 -19.99 -15.08 16.36
N TRP A 115 -19.44 -13.89 16.11
CA TRP A 115 -19.09 -13.45 14.75
C TRP A 115 -18.03 -14.35 14.12
N GLN A 116 -17.05 -14.78 14.92
CA GLN A 116 -16.02 -15.70 14.46
C GLN A 116 -16.59 -17.05 14.00
N GLU A 117 -17.56 -17.62 14.73
CA GLU A 117 -18.20 -18.87 14.36
C GLU A 117 -19.07 -18.72 13.12
N GLU A 118 -19.79 -17.61 12.96
CA GLU A 118 -20.58 -17.33 11.76
C GLU A 118 -19.70 -17.22 10.51
N VAL A 119 -18.65 -16.39 10.56
CA VAL A 119 -17.69 -16.25 9.46
C VAL A 119 -17.06 -17.61 9.12
N ARG A 120 -16.72 -18.43 10.13
CA ARG A 120 -16.17 -19.77 9.91
C ARG A 120 -17.18 -20.69 9.21
N LYS A 121 -18.45 -20.69 9.63
CA LYS A 121 -19.51 -21.47 8.99
C LYS A 121 -19.68 -21.06 7.52
N ASP A 122 -19.69 -19.76 7.25
CA ASP A 122 -19.84 -19.23 5.89
C ASP A 122 -18.66 -19.63 5.00
N MET A 123 -17.43 -19.49 5.50
CA MET A 123 -16.23 -19.98 4.84
C MET A 123 -16.34 -21.48 4.51
N PHE A 124 -16.74 -22.31 5.47
CA PHE A 124 -16.92 -23.75 5.24
C PHE A 124 -18.06 -24.06 4.28
N SER A 125 -19.13 -23.27 4.27
CA SER A 125 -20.27 -23.49 3.36
C SER A 125 -19.88 -23.24 1.89
N VAL A 126 -19.02 -22.26 1.63
CA VAL A 126 -18.60 -21.87 0.29
C VAL A 126 -17.38 -22.65 -0.19
N PHE A 127 -16.39 -22.85 0.68
CA PHE A 127 -15.09 -23.41 0.32
C PHE A 127 -14.86 -24.84 0.84
N GLY A 128 -15.66 -25.31 1.80
CA GLY A 128 -15.47 -26.63 2.40
C GLY A 128 -14.08 -26.78 3.02
N ARG A 129 -13.34 -27.82 2.61
CA ARG A 129 -11.94 -28.05 3.00
C ARG A 129 -10.93 -27.63 1.93
N GLN A 130 -11.38 -26.95 0.89
CA GLN A 130 -10.52 -26.49 -0.20
C GLN A 130 -9.95 -25.11 0.11
N ASP A 131 -8.80 -24.80 -0.50
CA ASP A 131 -8.20 -23.48 -0.37
C ASP A 131 -9.11 -22.40 -1.00
N PRO A 132 -9.32 -21.25 -0.33
CA PRO A 132 -10.17 -20.19 -0.85
C PRO A 132 -9.73 -19.72 -2.23
N GLN A 133 -10.65 -19.73 -3.20
CA GLN A 133 -10.45 -19.22 -4.55
C GLN A 133 -11.17 -17.87 -4.73
N CYS A 134 -10.60 -16.98 -5.54
CA CYS A 134 -11.15 -15.64 -5.82
C CYS A 134 -12.65 -15.66 -6.19
N ASP A 135 -13.07 -16.65 -6.98
CA ASP A 135 -14.47 -16.78 -7.43
C ASP A 135 -15.46 -17.12 -6.31
N GLY A 136 -14.98 -17.78 -5.25
CA GLY A 136 -15.83 -18.16 -4.13
C GLY A 136 -16.19 -16.99 -3.22
N PHE A 137 -15.36 -15.94 -3.14
CA PHE A 137 -15.63 -14.81 -2.25
C PHE A 137 -16.93 -14.07 -2.59
N LYS A 138 -17.35 -14.07 -3.86
CA LYS A 138 -18.64 -13.48 -4.29
C LYS A 138 -19.87 -14.23 -3.76
N LYS A 139 -19.69 -15.46 -3.27
CA LYS A 139 -20.77 -16.32 -2.76
C LYS A 139 -20.87 -16.27 -1.23
N LEU A 140 -19.95 -15.55 -0.58
CA LEU A 140 -20.01 -15.34 0.85
C LEU A 140 -21.16 -14.40 1.16
N LYS A 141 -21.95 -14.78 2.16
CA LYS A 141 -22.91 -13.88 2.76
C LYS A 141 -22.15 -12.87 3.60
N THR A 142 -22.62 -11.64 3.63
CA THR A 142 -22.10 -10.68 4.60
C THR A 142 -22.93 -10.77 5.89
N PRO A 143 -22.31 -10.70 7.08
CA PRO A 143 -23.02 -10.85 8.36
C PRO A 143 -24.19 -9.86 8.57
N TRP A 144 -24.19 -8.74 7.85
CA TRP A 144 -25.25 -7.73 7.90
C TRP A 144 -26.37 -7.95 6.88
N ASP A 145 -26.22 -8.88 5.92
CA ASP A 145 -27.30 -9.21 4.99
C ASP A 145 -28.51 -9.81 5.71
N ASP A 146 -28.28 -10.54 6.81
CA ASP A 146 -29.34 -11.12 7.64
C ASP A 146 -29.82 -10.14 8.75
N GLN A 147 -28.97 -9.23 9.24
CA GLN A 147 -29.33 -8.21 10.25
C GLN A 147 -30.09 -7.01 9.67
N ALA A 148 -29.95 -6.70 8.37
CA ALA A 148 -30.72 -5.65 7.71
C ALA A 148 -32.23 -5.97 7.60
N ALA A 149 -32.65 -7.20 7.97
CA ALA A 149 -34.04 -7.61 7.98
C ALA A 149 -34.78 -7.33 9.31
N ASP A 150 -34.09 -6.99 10.41
CA ASP A 150 -34.73 -6.63 11.68
C ASP A 150 -34.25 -5.26 12.21
N PRO A 151 -35.06 -4.19 12.04
CA PRO A 151 -34.71 -2.85 12.50
C PRO A 151 -34.75 -2.63 14.02
N THR A 152 -35.02 -3.65 14.86
CA THR A 152 -35.41 -3.42 16.26
C THR A 152 -34.39 -3.73 17.36
N GLU A 153 -33.17 -4.18 17.05
CA GLU A 153 -32.25 -4.69 18.10
C GLU A 153 -30.91 -3.95 18.25
N TYR A 154 -30.86 -2.63 18.05
CA TYR A 154 -29.74 -1.81 18.55
C TYR A 154 -30.16 -1.03 19.80
N LYS A 155 -30.21 -1.71 20.94
CA LYS A 155 -30.04 -1.05 22.24
C LYS A 155 -28.59 -1.17 22.66
N MET A 156 -27.81 -0.13 22.38
CA MET A 156 -26.55 0.10 23.05
C MET A 156 -26.86 0.32 24.54
N ASN A 157 -26.36 -0.57 25.39
CA ASN A 157 -26.33 -0.34 26.83
C ASN A 157 -25.13 0.56 27.12
N ASP A 158 -25.42 1.75 27.64
CA ASP A 158 -24.47 2.67 28.28
C ASP A 158 -23.85 2.07 29.56
#